data_AF-A0A3N1GE56-F1
#
_entry.id   AF-A0A3N1GE56-F1
#
_cell.length_a   1.000
_cell.length_b   1.000
_cell.length_c   1.000
_cell.angle_alpha   90.00
_cell.angle_beta   90.00
_cell.angle_gamma   90.00
#
_symmetry.space_group_name_H-M   'P 1'
#
loop_
_entity.id
_entity.type
_entity.pdbx_description
1 polymer ?
#
loop_
_entity_poly.entity_id
_entity_poly.type
_entity_poly.pdbx_seq_one_letter_code
_entity_poly.pdbx_strand_id
1 'polypeptide(L)'
;MQATVRGLVNNGKLSPDAGDELSQRLEETANQLAQDKPRKTRQKLIEFAEKLIDLREDGEISEQDYQAIGEALAPLLGQLS
;
A
#
# COMPACT_ATOMS: atom_id res chain seq x y z
N MET A 1 -8.32 -3.35 0.81
CA MET A 1 -6.95 -2.99 1.22
C MET A 1 -6.87 -2.14 2.48
N GLN A 2 -7.68 -1.08 2.69
CA GLN A 2 -7.68 -0.38 3.99
C GLN A 2 -7.98 -1.31 5.19
N ALA A 3 -8.88 -2.28 5.02
CA ALA A 3 -9.13 -3.32 6.03
C ALA A 3 -7.92 -4.23 6.29
N THR A 4 -7.10 -4.49 5.26
CA THR A 4 -5.84 -5.26 5.37
C THR A 4 -4.81 -4.48 6.18
N VAL A 5 -4.59 -3.20 5.87
CA VAL A 5 -3.65 -2.33 6.59
C VAL A 5 -4.08 -2.17 8.06
N ARG A 6 -5.37 -1.88 8.33
CA ARG A 6 -5.91 -1.87 9.70
C ARG A 6 -5.73 -3.20 10.42
N GLY A 7 -5.93 -4.32 9.73
CA GLY A 7 -5.71 -5.65 10.29
C GLY A 7 -4.25 -5.86 10.72
N LEU A 8 -3.29 -5.34 9.97
CA LEU A 8 -1.87 -5.43 10.31
C LEU A 8 -1.51 -4.58 11.53
N VAL A 9 -2.02 -3.35 11.59
CA VAL A 9 -1.84 -2.46 12.76
C VAL A 9 -2.43 -3.10 14.02
N ASN A 10 -3.68 -3.56 13.95
CA ASN A 10 -4.38 -4.14 15.11
C ASN A 10 -3.71 -5.41 15.66
N ASN A 11 -2.98 -6.14 14.81
CA ASN A 11 -2.25 -7.35 15.19
C ASN A 11 -0.79 -7.06 15.61
N GLY A 12 -0.37 -5.79 15.68
CA GLY A 12 0.99 -5.38 16.03
C GLY A 12 2.04 -5.76 14.98
N LYS A 13 1.61 -6.05 13.75
CA LYS A 13 2.45 -6.46 12.61
C LYS A 13 2.91 -5.30 11.74
N LEU A 14 2.39 -4.11 12.03
CA LEU A 14 2.70 -2.85 11.40
C LEU A 14 2.57 -1.77 12.47
N SER A 15 3.55 -0.86 12.54
CA SER A 15 3.47 0.27 13.46
C SER A 15 2.22 1.12 13.16
N PRO A 16 1.60 1.77 14.15
CA PRO A 16 0.45 2.65 13.91
C PRO A 16 0.76 3.75 12.88
N ASP A 17 1.94 4.37 13.01
CA ASP A 17 2.37 5.45 12.12
C ASP A 17 2.55 4.96 10.67
N ALA A 18 3.19 3.80 10.47
CA ALA A 18 3.30 3.18 9.14
C ALA A 18 1.94 2.77 8.57
N GLY A 19 1.04 2.29 9.43
CA GLY A 19 -0.32 1.95 9.07
C GLY A 19 -1.15 3.12 8.58
N ASP A 20 -1.03 4.28 9.24
CA ASP A 20 -1.68 5.51 8.81
C ASP A 20 -1.11 6.00 7.47
N GLU A 21 0.22 5.99 7.32
CA GLU A 21 0.87 6.43 6.07
C GLU A 21 0.50 5.53 4.87
N LEU A 22 0.53 4.20 5.05
CA LEU A 22 0.09 3.23 4.04
C LEU A 22 -1.39 3.41 3.69
N SER A 23 -2.23 3.66 4.69
CA SER A 23 -3.67 3.87 4.49
C SER A 23 -3.95 5.14 3.69
N GLN A 24 -3.24 6.23 3.98
CA GLN A 24 -3.37 7.49 3.26
C GLN A 24 -2.96 7.33 1.78
N ARG A 25 -1.82 6.68 1.50
CA ARG A 25 -1.36 6.46 0.12
C ARG A 25 -2.32 5.58 -0.69
N LEU A 26 -2.93 4.58 -0.05
CA LEU A 26 -3.98 3.75 -0.67
C LEU A 26 -5.23 4.57 -1.02
N GLU A 27 -5.66 5.43 -0.11
CA GLU A 27 -6.83 6.28 -0.33
C GLU A 27 -6.58 7.27 -1.47
N GLU A 28 -5.41 7.92 -1.50
CA GLU A 28 -5.02 8.81 -2.59
C GLU A 28 -5.01 8.08 -3.94
N THR A 29 -4.47 6.86 -3.96
CA THR A 29 -4.47 6.01 -5.15
C THR A 29 -5.88 5.67 -5.62
N ALA A 30 -6.76 5.23 -4.72
CA ALA A 30 -8.15 4.88 -5.03
C ALA A 30 -8.93 6.10 -5.56
N ASN A 31 -8.71 7.28 -4.95
CA ASN A 31 -9.30 8.53 -5.39
C ASN A 31 -8.84 8.95 -6.80
N GLN A 32 -7.58 8.72 -7.16
CA GLN A 32 -7.09 9.00 -8.53
C GLN A 32 -7.62 8.00 -9.54
N LEU A 33 -7.74 6.71 -9.17
CA LEU A 33 -8.32 5.67 -10.02
C LEU A 33 -9.78 6.00 -10.35
N ALA A 34 -10.55 6.42 -9.35
CA ALA A 34 -11.95 6.83 -9.53
C ALA A 34 -12.11 8.07 -10.43
N GLN A 35 -11.08 8.90 -10.56
CA GLN A 35 -11.08 10.10 -11.40
C GLN A 35 -10.61 9.85 -12.84
N ASP A 36 -10.34 8.60 -13.22
CA ASP A 36 -9.81 8.20 -14.53
C ASP A 36 -8.54 8.98 -14.93
N LYS A 37 -7.63 9.14 -13.96
CA LYS A 37 -6.32 9.81 -14.14
C LYS A 37 -5.20 8.77 -14.13
N PRO A 38 -4.99 8.02 -15.22
CA PRO A 38 -4.09 6.86 -15.23
C PRO A 38 -2.64 7.21 -14.91
N ARG A 39 -2.12 8.35 -15.42
CA ARG A 39 -0.75 8.80 -15.09
C ARG A 39 -0.56 9.08 -13.60
N LYS A 40 -1.51 9.77 -12.96
CA LYS A 40 -1.43 10.10 -11.53
C LYS A 40 -1.63 8.87 -10.66
N THR A 41 -2.54 7.98 -11.07
CA THR A 41 -2.77 6.70 -10.39
C THR A 41 -1.52 5.84 -10.40
N ARG A 42 -0.84 5.75 -11.56
CA ARG A 42 0.43 5.04 -11.68
C ARG A 42 1.51 5.61 -10.76
N GLN A 43 1.65 6.94 -10.73
CA GLN A 43 2.61 7.60 -9.85
C GLN A 43 2.33 7.27 -8.37
N LYS A 44 1.07 7.33 -7.94
CA LYS A 44 0.67 7.04 -6.55
C LYS A 44 0.89 5.59 -6.14
N LEU A 45 0.71 4.65 -7.07
CA LEU A 45 1.06 3.25 -6.81
C LEU A 45 2.56 3.01 -6.69
N ILE A 46 3.38 3.73 -7.46
CA ILE A 46 4.84 3.70 -7.30
C ILE A 46 5.21 4.23 -5.91
N GLU A 47 4.68 5.40 -5.54
CA GLU A 47 4.91 5.99 -4.20
C GLU A 47 4.45 5.06 -3.07
N PHE A 48 3.36 4.32 -3.26
CA PHE A 48 2.91 3.30 -2.33
C PHE A 48 3.90 2.13 -2.24
N ALA A 49 4.35 1.62 -3.39
CA ALA A 49 5.27 0.48 -3.45
C ALA A 49 6.64 0.81 -2.84
N GLU A 50 7.18 2.00 -3.12
CA GLU A 50 8.41 2.51 -2.49
C GLU A 50 8.29 2.53 -0.98
N LYS A 51 7.20 3.09 -0.43
CA LYS A 51 6.98 3.11 1.02
C LYS A 51 6.89 1.70 1.62
N LEU A 52 6.26 0.76 0.91
CA LEU A 52 6.18 -0.62 1.37
C LEU A 52 7.55 -1.31 1.43
N ILE A 53 8.45 -0.98 0.48
CA ILE A 53 9.84 -1.44 0.49
C ILE A 53 10.57 -0.84 1.68
N ASP A 54 10.48 0.48 1.90
CA ASP A 54 11.13 1.16 3.03
C ASP A 54 10.73 0.52 4.37
N LEU A 55 9.43 0.26 4.57
CA LEU A 55 8.94 -0.38 5.80
C LEU A 55 9.48 -1.80 5.99
N ARG A 56 9.73 -2.53 4.90
CA ARG A 56 10.33 -3.87 4.95
C ARG A 56 11.81 -3.80 5.31
N GLU A 57 12.53 -2.83 4.76
CA GLU A 57 13.94 -2.59 5.05
C GLU A 57 14.15 -2.14 6.51
N ASP A 58 13.25 -1.30 7.02
CA ASP A 58 13.25 -0.82 8.42
C ASP A 58 12.78 -1.90 9.43
N GLY A 59 12.28 -3.04 8.95
CA GLY A 59 11.78 -4.13 9.78
C GLY A 59 10.43 -3.82 10.46
N GLU A 60 9.75 -2.75 10.04
CA GLU A 60 8.44 -2.36 10.56
C GLU A 60 7.30 -3.26 10.06
N ILE A 61 7.55 -4.02 9.00
CA ILE A 61 6.66 -5.05 8.49
C ILE A 61 7.40 -6.37 8.30
N SER A 62 6.73 -7.48 8.65
CA SER A 62 7.27 -8.82 8.43
C SER A 62 7.34 -9.16 6.94
N GLU A 63 8.20 -10.10 6.56
CA GLU A 63 8.27 -10.59 5.18
C GLU A 63 6.93 -11.16 4.69
N GLN A 64 6.25 -11.90 5.55
CA GLN A 64 4.96 -12.51 5.25
C GLN A 64 3.90 -11.43 4.98
N ASP A 65 3.84 -10.40 5.82
CA ASP A 65 2.87 -9.33 5.69
C ASP A 65 3.20 -8.40 4.49
N TYR A 66 4.49 -8.17 4.22
CA TYR A 66 4.96 -7.51 3.01
C TYR A 66 4.50 -8.25 1.74
N GLN A 67 4.68 -9.57 1.69
CA GLN A 67 4.23 -10.41 0.57
C GLN A 67 2.71 -10.34 0.39
N ALA A 68 1.94 -10.44 1.48
CA ALA A 68 0.49 -10.37 1.43
C ALA A 68 -0.02 -9.02 0.89
N ILE A 69 0.63 -7.92 1.25
CA ILE A 69 0.31 -6.60 0.67
C ILE A 69 0.69 -6.55 -0.82
N GLY A 70 1.87 -7.04 -1.18
CA GLY A 70 2.34 -7.09 -2.57
C GLY A 70 1.41 -7.86 -3.50
N GLU A 71 0.94 -9.04 -3.07
CA GLU A 71 -0.04 -9.86 -3.80
C GLU A 71 -1.38 -9.13 -3.98
N ALA A 72 -1.82 -8.38 -2.97
CA ALA A 72 -3.06 -7.60 -3.05
C ALA A 72 -2.96 -6.40 -4.03
N LEU A 73 -1.75 -5.92 -4.33
CA LEU A 73 -1.51 -4.80 -5.25
C LEU A 73 -1.30 -5.21 -6.70
N ALA A 74 -0.79 -6.42 -6.94
CA ALA A 74 -0.49 -6.90 -8.29
C ALA A 74 -1.66 -6.71 -9.29
N PRO A 75 -2.94 -6.97 -8.93
CA PRO A 75 -4.07 -6.74 -9.84
C PRO A 75 -4.26 -5.27 -10.22
N LEU A 76 -3.99 -4.32 -9.31
CA LEU A 76 -4.13 -2.89 -9.58
C LEU A 76 -3.05 -2.37 -10.52
N LEU A 77 -1.83 -2.89 -10.39
CA LEU A 77 -0.74 -2.57 -11.31
C LEU A 77 -1.01 -3.11 -12.72
N GLY A 78 -1.61 -4.30 -12.82
CA GLY A 78 -2.00 -4.90 -14.10
C GLY A 78 -3.16 -4.17 -14.82
N GLN A 79 -3.93 -3.33 -14.12
CA GLN A 79 -4.97 -2.50 -14.73
C GLN A 79 -4.45 -1.18 -15.31
N LEU A 80 -3.19 -0.84 -15.02
CA LEU A 80 -2.56 0.42 -15.44
C LEU A 80 -1.50 0.24 -16.54
N SER A 81 -1.30 -0.99 -17.01
CA SER A 81 -0.42 -1.34 -18.12
C SER A 81 -1.10 -1.18 -19.47
#